data_AF-A0A9N9QTY6-F1
#
_entry.id   AF-A0A9N9QTY6-F1
#
_cell.length_a   1.000
_cell.length_b   1.000
_cell.length_c   1.000
_cell.angle_alpha   90.00
_cell.angle_beta   90.00
_cell.angle_gamma   90.00
#
_symmetry.space_group_name_H-M   'P 1'
#
loop_
_entity.id
_entity.type
_entity.pdbx_description
1 polymer ?
#
loop_
_entity_poly.entity_id
_entity_poly.type
_entity_poly.pdbx_seq_one_letter_code
_entity_poly.pdbx_strand_id
1 'polypeptide(L)'
;MDEAKLSPASHSISPYFMENDDPDKFIKKGFSGHVPYGFQRFGESSKKLTNSALCDFSSNYRRRQSTEWAPVNVVKPDPPLSINPTELYHKHVGMLPNYAGHVPGSMFRFGKTYGNDTRDAKRWLRGDFS
;
A
#
# COMPACT_ATOMS: atom_id res chain seq x y z
N MET A 1 45.06 36.80 -33.70
CA MET A 1 44.67 35.58 -32.95
C MET A 1 43.44 35.96 -32.16
N ASP A 2 42.25 35.76 -32.73
CA ASP A 2 41.01 36.04 -32.02
C ASP A 2 40.75 34.87 -31.06
N GLU A 3 41.00 35.12 -29.78
CA GLU A 3 40.72 34.17 -28.72
C GLU A 3 39.20 33.99 -28.61
N ALA A 4 38.72 32.76 -28.80
CA ALA A 4 37.30 32.46 -28.71
C ALA A 4 36.79 32.79 -27.31
N LYS A 5 35.83 33.72 -27.21
CA LYS A 5 35.19 34.05 -25.93
C LYS A 5 34.56 32.79 -25.34
N LEU A 6 35.11 32.32 -24.23
CA LEU A 6 34.51 31.26 -23.43
C LEU A 6 33.17 31.74 -22.88
N SER A 7 32.17 30.87 -22.90
CA SER A 7 30.91 31.12 -22.21
C SER A 7 31.16 31.21 -20.69
N PRO A 8 30.33 31.98 -19.96
CA PRO A 8 30.44 32.06 -18.50
C PRO A 8 30.38 30.64 -17.92
N ALA A 9 31.20 30.39 -16.89
CA ALA A 9 31.22 29.11 -16.21
C ALA A 9 29.83 28.81 -15.66
N SER A 10 29.19 27.76 -16.20
CA SER A 10 27.91 27.29 -15.68
C SER A 10 28.11 26.85 -14.23
N HIS A 11 27.38 27.46 -13.30
CA HIS A 11 27.36 27.00 -11.91
C HIS A 11 26.91 25.54 -11.92
N SER A 12 27.78 24.63 -11.48
CA SER A 12 27.58 23.20 -11.61
C SER A 12 26.43 22.71 -10.74
N ILE A 13 25.21 22.77 -11.27
CA ILE A 13 24.08 22.05 -10.69
C ILE A 13 24.44 20.57 -10.75
N SER A 14 24.18 19.83 -9.68
CA SER A 14 24.47 18.39 -9.65
C SER A 14 23.64 17.68 -10.73
N PRO A 15 24.17 16.67 -11.46
CA PRO A 15 23.43 15.94 -12.50
C PRO A 15 22.09 15.34 -12.04
N TYR A 16 21.91 15.16 -10.73
CA TYR A 16 20.66 14.72 -10.11
C TYR A 16 19.52 15.74 -10.24
N PHE A 17 19.84 17.03 -10.32
CA PHE A 17 18.88 18.14 -10.31
C PHE A 17 18.87 18.95 -11.61
N MET A 18 19.69 18.58 -12.60
CA MET A 18 19.68 19.19 -13.93
C MET A 18 18.38 18.86 -14.68
N GLU A 19 18.03 19.64 -15.70
CA GLU A 19 16.91 19.33 -16.58
C GLU A 19 17.19 18.14 -17.49
N ASN A 20 16.13 17.44 -17.93
CA ASN A 20 16.30 16.21 -18.73
C ASN A 20 16.95 16.47 -20.10
N ASP A 21 16.75 17.67 -20.64
CA ASP A 21 17.31 18.08 -21.93
C ASP A 21 18.77 18.56 -21.84
N ASP A 22 19.32 18.65 -20.62
CA ASP A 22 20.68 19.11 -20.39
C ASP A 22 21.70 18.05 -20.89
N PRO A 23 22.61 18.40 -21.83
CA PRO A 23 23.59 17.46 -22.38
C PRO A 23 24.64 16.99 -21.36
N ASP A 24 24.76 17.68 -20.24
CA ASP A 24 25.66 17.40 -19.13
C ASP A 24 24.98 16.67 -17.97
N LYS A 25 23.71 16.29 -18.12
CA LYS A 25 23.00 15.41 -17.19
C LYS A 25 23.46 13.96 -17.31
N PHE A 26 24.66 13.68 -16.85
CA PHE A 26 25.19 12.33 -16.76
C PHE A 26 26.22 12.26 -15.63
N ILE A 27 26.52 11.05 -15.19
CA ILE A 27 27.52 10.86 -14.15
C ILE A 27 28.90 10.77 -14.79
N LYS A 28 29.83 11.61 -14.32
CA LYS A 28 31.22 11.61 -14.79
C LYS A 28 31.90 10.29 -14.41
N LYS A 29 32.79 9.79 -15.28
CA LYS A 29 33.58 8.58 -15.01
C LYS A 29 34.37 8.75 -13.70
N GLY A 30 34.47 7.67 -12.91
CA GLY A 30 35.13 7.69 -11.61
C GLY A 30 34.22 8.08 -10.44
N PHE A 31 32.95 8.41 -10.68
CA PHE A 31 31.98 8.58 -9.62
C PHE A 31 31.73 7.25 -8.89
N SER A 32 31.82 7.27 -7.56
CA SER A 32 31.65 6.09 -6.69
C SER A 32 30.34 6.10 -5.89
N GLY A 33 29.50 7.13 -6.10
CA GLY A 33 28.21 7.25 -5.42
C GLY A 33 27.10 6.43 -6.10
N HIS A 34 25.91 6.47 -5.49
CA HIS A 34 24.75 5.76 -5.99
C HIS A 34 24.14 6.41 -7.23
N VAL A 35 23.89 5.65 -8.30
CA VAL A 35 23.15 6.11 -9.49
C VAL A 35 21.72 5.56 -9.46
N PRO A 36 20.69 6.39 -9.27
CA PRO A 36 19.30 5.94 -9.19
C PRO A 36 18.86 5.35 -10.54
N TYR A 37 18.07 4.28 -10.51
CA TYR A 37 17.65 3.52 -11.70
C TYR A 37 18.79 2.95 -12.57
N GLY A 38 20.05 3.04 -12.14
CA GLY A 38 21.21 2.56 -12.90
C GLY A 38 21.35 1.04 -12.92
N PHE A 39 20.92 0.35 -11.85
CA PHE A 39 21.15 -1.09 -11.67
C PHE A 39 20.53 -1.96 -12.78
N GLN A 40 19.34 -1.59 -13.27
CA GLN A 40 18.63 -2.37 -14.29
C GLN A 40 19.12 -2.10 -15.72
N ARG A 41 20.04 -1.15 -15.91
CA ARG A 41 20.53 -0.73 -17.23
C ARG A 41 21.92 -1.32 -17.46
N PHE A 42 22.13 -1.98 -18.59
CA PHE A 42 23.40 -2.61 -18.97
C PHE A 42 23.59 -2.58 -20.49
N GLY A 43 24.81 -2.83 -20.96
CA GLY A 43 25.14 -2.88 -22.40
C GLY A 43 25.28 -1.52 -23.09
N GLU A 44 25.15 -0.42 -22.35
CA GLU A 44 25.26 0.94 -22.89
C GLU A 44 26.54 1.65 -22.40
N SER A 45 26.95 2.70 -23.11
CA SER A 45 28.05 3.56 -22.67
C SER A 45 27.68 4.30 -21.38
N SER A 46 28.65 4.53 -20.50
CA SER A 46 28.43 5.16 -19.18
C SER A 46 27.66 6.49 -19.26
N LYS A 47 27.97 7.35 -20.25
CA LYS A 47 27.25 8.63 -20.43
C LYS A 47 25.78 8.39 -20.77
N LYS A 48 25.48 7.52 -21.74
CA LYS A 48 24.10 7.22 -22.16
C LYS A 48 23.29 6.56 -21.04
N LEU A 49 23.90 5.58 -20.38
CA LEU A 49 23.28 4.82 -19.30
C LEU A 49 22.89 5.74 -18.14
N THR A 50 23.84 6.54 -17.68
CA THR A 50 23.63 7.41 -16.50
C THR A 50 22.72 8.58 -16.81
N ASN A 51 22.78 9.14 -18.02
CA ASN A 51 21.80 10.13 -18.48
C ASN A 51 20.39 9.57 -18.46
N SER A 52 20.16 8.42 -19.09
CA SER A 52 18.84 7.78 -19.12
C SER A 52 18.32 7.47 -17.72
N ALA A 53 19.19 6.96 -16.84
CA ALA A 53 18.83 6.66 -15.45
C ALA A 53 18.45 7.92 -14.64
N LEU A 54 19.17 9.02 -14.81
CA LEU A 54 18.86 10.31 -14.16
C LEU A 54 17.60 10.97 -14.73
N CYS A 55 17.35 10.83 -16.03
CA CYS A 55 16.13 11.31 -16.67
C CYS A 55 14.89 10.55 -16.18
N ASP A 56 14.99 9.23 -16.06
CA ASP A 56 13.94 8.41 -15.44
C ASP A 56 13.71 8.82 -13.99
N PHE A 57 14.78 8.96 -13.22
CA PHE A 57 14.69 9.39 -11.83
C PHE A 57 13.94 10.71 -11.70
N SER A 58 14.33 11.71 -12.49
CA SER A 58 13.74 13.06 -12.43
C SER A 58 12.28 13.07 -12.86
N SER A 59 11.94 12.32 -13.91
CA SER A 59 10.57 12.20 -14.41
C SER A 59 9.66 11.49 -13.40
N ASN A 60 10.14 10.39 -12.81
CA ASN A 60 9.42 9.66 -11.77
C ASN A 60 9.26 10.50 -10.51
N TYR A 61 10.31 11.21 -10.08
CA TYR A 61 10.27 12.06 -8.91
C TYR A 61 9.25 13.20 -9.07
N ARG A 62 9.28 13.92 -10.20
CA ARG A 62 8.31 14.99 -10.50
C ARG A 62 6.88 14.48 -10.58
N ARG A 63 6.65 13.32 -11.21
CA ARG A 63 5.32 12.70 -11.26
C ARG A 63 4.80 12.35 -9.87
N ARG A 64 5.65 11.80 -8.99
CA ARG A 64 5.25 11.50 -7.61
C ARG A 64 4.90 12.76 -6.85
N GLN A 65 5.71 13.81 -6.95
CA GLN A 65 5.43 15.11 -6.34
C GLN A 65 4.10 15.69 -6.83
N SER A 66 3.81 15.61 -8.14
CA SER A 66 2.55 16.13 -8.68
C SER A 66 1.31 15.39 -8.16
N THR A 67 1.46 14.13 -7.72
CA THR A 67 0.38 13.31 -7.18
C THR A 67 0.38 13.22 -5.65
N GLU A 68 1.32 13.85 -4.95
CA GLU A 68 1.49 13.72 -3.50
C GLU A 68 0.25 14.18 -2.72
N TRP A 69 -0.39 15.24 -3.20
CA TRP A 69 -1.60 15.81 -2.61
C TRP A 69 -2.90 15.35 -3.28
N ALA A 70 -2.81 14.48 -4.29
CA ALA A 70 -3.99 13.98 -4.97
C ALA A 70 -4.66 12.91 -4.10
N PRO A 71 -5.96 13.01 -3.79
CA PRO A 71 -6.66 11.97 -3.07
C PRO A 71 -6.59 10.67 -3.87
N VAL A 72 -6.20 9.58 -3.19
CA VAL A 72 -6.17 8.26 -3.83
C VAL A 72 -7.61 7.83 -4.09
N ASN A 73 -8.03 7.89 -5.35
CA ASN A 73 -9.30 7.32 -5.80
C ASN A 73 -9.19 5.80 -5.81
N VAL A 74 -9.26 5.17 -4.63
CA VAL A 74 -9.38 3.71 -4.55
C VAL A 74 -10.83 3.36 -4.83
N VAL A 75 -11.11 2.96 -6.07
CA VAL A 75 -12.40 2.33 -6.40
C VAL A 75 -12.40 0.94 -5.78
N LYS A 76 -12.89 0.85 -4.53
CA LYS A 76 -13.22 -0.44 -3.92
C LYS A 76 -14.65 -0.78 -4.35
N PRO A 77 -14.89 -1.98 -4.92
CA PRO A 77 -16.27 -2.44 -5.07
C PRO A 77 -16.90 -2.50 -3.68
N ASP A 78 -18.13 -2.01 -3.56
CA ASP A 78 -18.87 -2.12 -2.30
C ASP A 78 -18.92 -3.58 -1.87
N PRO A 79 -18.67 -3.90 -0.58
CA PRO A 79 -18.84 -5.25 -0.10
C PRO A 79 -20.29 -5.69 -0.36
N PRO A 80 -20.53 -6.95 -0.76
CA PRO A 80 -21.88 -7.42 -0.98
C PRO A 80 -22.70 -7.19 0.30
N LEU A 81 -23.81 -6.45 0.16
CA LEU A 81 -24.75 -6.25 1.26
C LEU A 81 -25.26 -7.62 1.68
N SER A 82 -24.82 -8.13 2.84
CA SER A 82 -25.41 -9.33 3.42
C SER A 82 -26.82 -8.98 3.90
N ILE A 83 -27.78 -9.25 3.02
CA ILE A 83 -29.21 -8.93 3.19
C ILE A 83 -29.85 -9.64 4.40
N ASN A 84 -29.17 -10.63 4.96
CA ASN A 84 -29.60 -11.31 6.17
C ASN A 84 -28.78 -10.81 7.36
N PRO A 85 -29.43 -10.28 8.43
CA PRO A 85 -28.72 -10.04 9.67
C PRO A 85 -28.15 -11.36 10.15
N THR A 86 -26.85 -11.38 10.46
CA THR A 86 -26.18 -12.56 10.99
C THR A 86 -26.86 -12.94 12.31
N GLU A 87 -27.65 -14.01 12.31
CA GLU A 87 -28.34 -14.47 13.52
C GLU A 87 -27.30 -15.01 14.51
N LEU A 88 -27.07 -14.31 15.62
CA LEU A 88 -26.03 -14.68 16.58
C LEU A 88 -26.34 -16.00 17.32
N TYR A 89 -27.61 -16.25 17.62
CA TYR A 89 -28.08 -17.44 18.34
C TYR A 89 -28.99 -18.27 17.45
N HIS A 90 -28.41 -19.23 16.73
CA HIS A 90 -29.14 -20.06 15.78
C HIS A 90 -30.06 -21.07 16.49
N LYS A 91 -31.24 -21.33 15.90
CA LYS A 91 -32.23 -22.29 16.45
C LYS A 91 -31.79 -23.76 16.35
N HIS A 92 -30.99 -24.07 15.33
CA HIS A 92 -30.67 -25.47 14.97
C HIS A 92 -29.21 -25.83 15.24
N VAL A 93 -28.34 -24.85 15.48
CA VAL A 93 -26.89 -25.05 15.63
C VAL A 93 -26.42 -24.36 16.91
N GLY A 94 -25.61 -25.08 17.69
CA GLY A 94 -24.94 -24.54 18.87
C GLY A 94 -23.81 -23.58 18.51
N MET A 95 -23.41 -22.75 19.47
CA MET A 95 -22.26 -21.85 19.28
C MET A 95 -20.94 -22.63 19.34
N LEU A 96 -19.93 -22.10 18.66
CA LEU A 96 -18.59 -22.66 18.68
C LEU A 96 -17.99 -22.53 20.10
N PRO A 97 -17.37 -23.60 20.64
CA PRO A 97 -16.57 -23.49 21.87
C PRO A 97 -15.55 -22.35 21.75
N ASN A 98 -15.34 -21.60 22.84
CA ASN A 98 -14.56 -20.36 22.92
C ASN A 98 -15.23 -19.08 22.37
N TYR A 99 -16.54 -19.12 22.09
CA TYR A 99 -17.26 -17.86 21.94
C TYR A 99 -17.22 -17.08 23.26
N ALA A 100 -16.58 -15.91 23.23
CA ALA A 100 -16.32 -15.07 24.40
C ALA A 100 -17.40 -14.00 24.64
N GLY A 101 -18.46 -13.96 23.82
CA GLY A 101 -19.57 -13.04 24.00
C GLY A 101 -20.64 -13.59 24.95
N HIS A 102 -21.72 -12.82 25.11
CA HIS A 102 -22.82 -13.19 25.99
C HIS A 102 -23.66 -14.35 25.45
N VAL A 103 -24.08 -15.27 26.32
CA VAL A 103 -25.06 -16.32 26.02
C VAL A 103 -26.22 -16.21 27.01
N PRO A 104 -27.44 -15.84 26.56
CA PRO A 104 -28.60 -15.70 27.44
C PRO A 104 -28.95 -17.00 28.17
N GLY A 105 -29.12 -16.92 29.49
CA GLY A 105 -29.56 -18.04 30.33
C GLY A 105 -28.48 -19.09 30.65
N SER A 106 -27.28 -18.99 30.08
CA SER A 106 -26.23 -20.02 30.26
C SER A 106 -25.79 -20.17 31.72
N MET A 107 -25.80 -19.07 32.50
CA MET A 107 -25.47 -19.12 33.93
C MET A 107 -26.47 -19.93 34.77
N PHE A 108 -27.68 -20.18 34.27
CA PHE A 108 -28.76 -20.88 34.99
C PHE A 108 -29.04 -22.28 34.44
N ARG A 109 -28.28 -22.73 33.43
CA ARG A 109 -28.47 -24.01 32.74
C ARG A 109 -27.24 -24.90 32.95
N PHE A 110 -27.49 -26.15 33.31
CA PHE A 110 -26.43 -27.10 33.66
C PHE A 110 -26.71 -28.48 33.08
N GLY A 111 -25.68 -29.33 33.02
CA GLY A 111 -25.83 -30.74 32.61
C GLY A 111 -25.87 -30.99 31.10
N LYS A 112 -25.61 -29.98 30.26
CA LYS A 112 -25.52 -30.09 28.80
C LYS A 112 -24.11 -29.75 28.31
N THR A 113 -23.76 -30.23 27.13
CA THR A 113 -22.54 -29.78 26.42
C THR A 113 -22.73 -28.33 25.96
N TYR A 114 -21.62 -27.59 25.81
CA TYR A 114 -21.65 -26.17 25.43
C TYR A 114 -22.48 -25.91 24.15
N GLY A 115 -22.30 -26.73 23.11
CA GLY A 115 -23.07 -26.60 21.87
C GLY A 115 -24.57 -26.82 22.07
N ASN A 116 -24.97 -27.75 22.94
CA ASN A 116 -26.39 -28.02 23.19
C ASN A 116 -27.03 -27.00 24.15
N ASP A 117 -26.24 -26.35 25.02
CA ASP A 117 -26.70 -25.28 25.92
C ASP A 117 -26.92 -23.95 25.19
N THR A 118 -26.04 -23.66 24.21
CA THR A 118 -26.04 -22.40 23.44
C THR A 118 -26.97 -22.41 22.23
N ARG A 119 -27.48 -23.58 21.84
CA ARG A 119 -28.47 -23.71 20.76
C ARG A 119 -29.77 -23.02 21.17
N ASP A 120 -30.29 -22.17 20.28
CA ASP A 120 -31.46 -21.31 20.53
C ASP A 120 -31.37 -20.55 21.86
N ALA A 121 -30.21 -19.99 22.20
CA ALA A 121 -30.04 -19.28 23.48
C ALA A 121 -31.06 -18.14 23.66
N LYS A 122 -31.53 -17.53 22.56
CA LYS A 122 -32.57 -16.48 22.56
C LYS A 122 -33.91 -16.93 23.15
N ARG A 123 -34.17 -18.24 23.20
CA ARG A 123 -35.28 -18.87 23.94
C ARG A 123 -35.40 -18.36 25.38
N TRP A 124 -34.26 -18.10 26.03
CA TRP A 124 -34.25 -17.52 27.38
C TRP A 124 -34.93 -16.14 27.47
N LEU A 125 -34.78 -15.31 26.43
CA LEU A 125 -35.37 -13.98 26.38
C LEU A 125 -36.87 -14.00 25.99
N ARG A 126 -37.29 -15.05 25.28
CA ARG A 126 -38.70 -15.25 24.87
C ARG A 126 -39.54 -15.91 25.97
N GLY A 127 -38.91 -16.60 26.92
CA GLY A 127 -39.59 -17.27 28.03
C GLY A 127 -40.27 -18.60 27.64
N ASP A 128 -40.04 -19.10 26.43
CA ASP A 128 -40.52 -20.39 25.97
C ASP A 128 -39.58 -21.48 26.47
N PHE A 129 -39.80 -22.19 27.59
CA PHE A 129 -38.83 -23.16 28.15
C PHE A 129 -39.07 -24.66 27.83
N SER A 130 -40.18 -25.01 27.15
CA SER A 130 -40.55 -26.39 26.73
C SER A 130 -39.67 -27.06 25.67
#